data_AF-A0A1H6NRK0-F1
#
_entry.id   AF-A0A1H6NRK0-F1
#
_cell.length_a   1.000
_cell.length_b   1.000
_cell.length_c   1.000
_cell.angle_alpha   90.00
_cell.angle_beta   90.00
_cell.angle_gamma   90.00
#
_symmetry.space_group_name_H-M   'P 1'
#
loop_
_entity.id
_entity.type
_entity.pdbx_description
1 polymer ?
#
loop_
_entity_poly.entity_id
_entity_poly.type
_entity_poly.pdbx_seq_one_letter_code
_entity_poly.pdbx_strand_id
1 'polypeptide(L)'
;MAVEAFRAATQYSDMKGSSAADRADGIGPEDWLRQNGHMSQDEFLVGTELYVGENHGAHVDPVDVTFLIVEASGRDSVADRISGLSQGEPVEVKRLHVEMGLVDFFALFKRFNVTLTSLEGMQGRDYRYT
;
A
#
# COMPACT_ATOMS: atom_id res chain seq x y z
N MET A 1 4.13 2.23 -21.54
CA MET A 1 3.94 2.20 -20.08
C MET A 1 2.45 1.98 -19.82
N ALA A 2 2.09 1.13 -18.86
CA ALA A 2 0.69 0.92 -18.49
C ALA A 2 0.27 1.97 -17.45
N VAL A 3 -0.98 2.41 -17.51
CA VAL A 3 -1.57 3.29 -16.48
C VAL A 3 -2.49 2.43 -15.64
N GLU A 4 -2.23 2.39 -14.33
CA GLU A 4 -2.98 1.60 -13.36
C GLU A 4 -3.56 2.52 -12.29
N ALA A 5 -4.77 2.22 -11.82
CA ALA A 5 -5.38 2.95 -10.72
C ALA A 5 -4.83 2.43 -9.38
N PHE A 6 -4.27 3.31 -8.55
CA PHE A 6 -3.84 2.93 -7.21
C PHE A 6 -5.05 2.74 -6.28
N ARG A 7 -5.60 1.52 -6.27
CA ARG A 7 -6.74 1.10 -5.44
C ARG A 7 -6.66 -0.41 -5.19
N ALA A 8 -7.15 -0.86 -4.03
CA ALA A 8 -7.29 -2.31 -3.79
C ALA A 8 -8.35 -2.92 -4.72
N ALA A 9 -8.01 -4.04 -5.36
CA ALA A 9 -8.92 -4.82 -6.19
C ALA A 9 -8.50 -6.28 -6.25
N THR A 10 -9.48 -7.17 -6.43
CA THR A 10 -9.26 -8.58 -6.79
C THR A 10 -10.07 -8.91 -8.04
N GLN A 11 -9.92 -10.14 -8.55
CA GLN A 11 -10.60 -10.59 -9.77
C GLN A 11 -12.11 -10.28 -9.79
N TYR A 12 -12.80 -10.51 -8.65
CA TYR A 12 -14.24 -10.27 -8.53
C TYR A 12 -14.59 -9.16 -7.54
N SER A 13 -13.67 -8.80 -6.63
CA SER A 13 -13.88 -7.76 -5.62
C SER A 13 -15.18 -7.94 -4.82
N ASP A 14 -15.49 -9.19 -4.44
CA ASP A 14 -16.70 -9.58 -3.72
C ASP A 14 -16.88 -8.87 -2.38
N MET A 15 -15.76 -8.51 -1.75
CA MET A 15 -15.73 -7.69 -0.55
C MET A 15 -14.84 -6.47 -0.78
N LYS A 16 -15.28 -5.32 -0.28
CA LYS A 16 -14.57 -4.04 -0.37
C LYS A 16 -14.61 -3.33 0.96
N GLY A 17 -13.66 -2.43 1.16
CA GLY A 17 -13.60 -1.58 2.34
C GLY A 17 -12.34 -0.72 2.29
N SER A 18 -11.84 -0.37 3.46
CA SER A 18 -10.66 0.46 3.62
C SER A 18 -9.59 -0.22 4.48
N SER A 19 -8.37 0.28 4.35
CA SER A 19 -7.27 -0.02 5.25
C SER A 19 -6.70 1.27 5.83
N ALA A 20 -6.11 1.15 7.01
CA ALA A 20 -5.36 2.21 7.66
C ALA A 20 -4.19 1.60 8.43
N ALA A 21 -3.09 2.33 8.52
CA ALA A 21 -1.90 1.92 9.26
C ALA A 21 -1.12 3.15 9.71
N ASP A 22 -0.51 3.07 10.89
CA ASP A 22 0.45 4.05 11.36
C ASP A 22 1.87 3.62 10.93
N ARG A 23 2.78 4.58 10.76
CA ARG A 23 4.20 4.30 10.56
C ARG A 23 4.77 3.62 11.81
N ALA A 24 5.53 2.53 11.62
CA ALA A 24 6.26 1.91 12.71
C ALA A 24 7.26 2.89 13.33
N ASP A 25 7.47 2.82 14.65
CA ASP A 25 8.43 3.67 15.37
C ASP A 25 9.90 3.22 15.16
N GLY A 26 10.10 1.99 14.69
CA GLY A 26 11.39 1.40 14.36
C GLY A 26 11.66 1.47 12.86
N ILE A 27 11.65 0.30 12.22
CA ILE A 27 11.87 0.17 10.77
C ILE A 27 10.52 0.28 10.07
N GLY A 28 10.24 1.43 9.46
CA GLY A 28 9.08 1.59 8.57
C GLY A 28 9.36 1.06 7.17
N PRO A 29 8.39 1.18 6.24
CA PRO A 29 8.56 0.69 4.87
C PRO A 29 9.72 1.40 4.14
N GLU A 30 9.85 2.72 4.32
CA GLU A 30 10.94 3.51 3.73
C GLU A 30 12.32 3.06 4.27
N ASP A 31 12.41 2.77 5.57
CA ASP A 31 13.66 2.31 6.20
C ASP A 31 14.04 0.93 5.70
N TRP A 32 13.06 0.01 5.62
CA TRP A 32 13.28 -1.34 5.08
C TRP A 32 13.76 -1.29 3.63
N LEU A 33 13.14 -0.46 2.80
CA LEU A 33 13.54 -0.29 1.39
C LEU A 33 14.97 0.23 1.26
N ARG A 34 15.37 1.21 2.08
CA ARG A 34 16.73 1.75 2.06
C ARG A 34 17.77 0.74 2.57
N GLN A 35 17.46 0.04 3.67
CA GLN A 35 18.37 -0.97 4.23
C GLN A 35 18.62 -2.14 3.29
N ASN A 36 17.64 -2.49 2.44
CA ASN A 36 17.76 -3.54 1.43
C ASN A 36 18.25 -3.01 0.07
N GLY A 37 18.65 -1.74 -0.03
CA GLY A 37 19.22 -1.15 -1.25
C GLY A 37 18.22 -0.93 -2.39
N HIS A 38 16.92 -0.92 -2.09
CA HIS A 38 15.85 -0.72 -3.08
C HIS A 38 15.48 0.74 -3.30
N MET A 39 15.84 1.61 -2.35
CA MET A 39 15.51 3.02 -2.31
C MET A 39 16.69 3.84 -1.77
N SER A 40 16.92 4.99 -2.36
CA SER A 40 17.94 5.98 -1.98
C SER A 40 17.38 7.07 -1.05
N GLN A 41 18.20 8.03 -0.65
CA GLN A 41 17.74 9.17 0.17
C GLN A 41 16.99 10.24 -0.62
N ASP A 42 17.23 10.31 -1.93
CA ASP A 42 16.58 11.26 -2.85
C ASP A 42 15.30 10.70 -3.47
N GLU A 43 14.85 9.53 -2.99
CA GLU A 43 13.61 8.89 -3.37
C GLU A 43 12.59 9.00 -2.22
N PHE A 44 11.30 8.95 -2.58
CA PHE A 44 10.18 8.99 -1.63
C PHE A 44 9.15 7.90 -1.94
N LEU A 45 8.66 7.21 -0.90
CA LEU A 45 7.64 6.17 -1.03
C LEU A 45 6.24 6.80 -1.03
N VAL A 46 5.47 6.60 -2.10
CA VAL A 46 4.13 7.19 -2.26
C VAL A 46 2.98 6.18 -2.18
N GLY A 47 3.28 4.89 -2.28
CA GLY A 47 2.26 3.84 -2.22
C GLY A 47 2.82 2.49 -1.84
N THR A 48 2.01 1.70 -1.14
CA THR A 48 2.28 0.31 -0.82
C THR A 48 1.02 -0.50 -1.09
N GLU A 49 1.17 -1.59 -1.82
CA GLU A 49 0.12 -2.54 -2.13
C GLU A 49 0.56 -3.92 -1.65
N LEU A 50 -0.33 -4.60 -0.92
CA LEU A 50 -0.21 -6.01 -0.57
C LEU A 50 -1.22 -6.77 -1.43
N TYR A 51 -0.74 -7.79 -2.14
CA TYR A 51 -1.56 -8.78 -2.80
C TYR A 51 -1.28 -10.15 -2.19
N VAL A 52 -2.36 -10.83 -1.79
CA VAL A 52 -2.31 -12.22 -1.33
C VAL A 52 -3.05 -13.04 -2.37
N GLY A 53 -2.36 -14.02 -2.94
CA GLY A 53 -2.91 -14.90 -3.97
C GLY A 53 -4.00 -15.85 -3.46
N GLU A 54 -4.25 -16.90 -4.24
CA GLU A 54 -5.29 -17.88 -3.91
C GLU A 54 -4.93 -18.67 -2.64
N ASN A 55 -5.82 -18.62 -1.65
CA ASN A 55 -5.68 -19.36 -0.39
C ASN A 55 -6.83 -20.36 -0.25
N HIS A 56 -6.49 -21.66 -0.18
CA HIS A 56 -7.47 -22.74 0.02
C HIS A 56 -7.66 -23.09 1.51
N GLY A 57 -7.90 -22.08 2.34
CA GLY A 57 -8.13 -22.25 3.78
C GLY A 57 -6.88 -22.21 4.67
N ALA A 58 -5.69 -22.04 4.08
CA ALA A 58 -4.47 -21.71 4.79
C ALA A 58 -3.66 -20.70 3.96
N HIS A 59 -3.05 -19.72 4.64
CA HIS A 59 -2.10 -18.80 4.02
C HIS A 59 -0.75 -19.49 3.87
N VAL A 60 -0.06 -19.22 2.76
CA VAL A 60 1.31 -19.67 2.52
C VAL A 60 2.12 -18.45 2.07
N ASP A 61 3.22 -18.20 2.77
CA ASP A 61 4.20 -17.20 2.33
C ASP A 61 4.94 -17.68 1.07
N PRO A 62 5.43 -16.75 0.22
CA PRO A 62 5.41 -15.29 0.40
C PRO A 62 4.11 -14.63 -0.08
N VAL A 63 3.97 -13.35 0.27
CA VAL A 63 2.98 -12.45 -0.32
C VAL A 63 3.65 -11.49 -1.29
N ASP A 64 2.88 -11.00 -2.26
CA ASP A 64 3.30 -10.02 -3.24
C ASP A 64 3.15 -8.61 -2.67
N VAL A 65 4.26 -7.86 -2.61
CA VAL A 65 4.24 -6.47 -2.14
C VAL A 65 4.78 -5.56 -3.25
N THR A 66 3.99 -4.55 -3.60
CA THR A 66 4.40 -3.51 -4.55
C THR A 66 4.59 -2.18 -3.82
N PHE A 67 5.74 -1.56 -4.03
CA PHE A 67 6.06 -0.21 -3.58
C PHE A 67 6.12 0.73 -4.77
N LEU A 68 5.49 1.91 -4.63
CA LEU A 68 5.53 2.98 -5.63
C LEU A 68 6.43 4.10 -5.12
N ILE A 69 7.51 4.38 -5.85
CA ILE A 69 8.58 5.28 -5.42
C ILE A 69 8.70 6.43 -6.44
N VAL A 70 8.99 7.64 -5.97
CA VAL A 70 9.29 8.81 -6.83
C VAL A 70 10.66 9.37 -6.51
N GLU A 71 11.34 9.91 -7.51
CA GLU A 71 12.56 10.71 -7.34
C GLU A 71 12.18 12.10 -6.82
N ALA A 72 12.29 12.30 -5.51
CA ALA A 72 12.05 13.55 -4.81
C ALA A 72 12.54 13.46 -3.35
N SER A 73 13.11 14.54 -2.85
CA SER A 73 13.51 14.66 -1.45
C SER A 73 12.39 15.31 -0.62
N GLY A 74 11.63 14.49 0.10
CA GLY A 74 10.72 14.96 1.15
C GLY A 74 9.26 15.13 0.73
N ARG A 75 8.37 15.00 1.73
CA ARG A 75 6.91 14.89 1.54
C ARG A 75 6.30 16.10 0.82
N ASP A 76 6.70 17.31 1.19
CA ASP A 76 6.10 18.53 0.65
C ASP A 76 6.36 18.67 -0.85
N SER A 77 7.60 18.40 -1.30
CA SER A 77 7.94 18.39 -2.73
C SER A 77 7.12 17.38 -3.54
N VAL A 78 6.83 16.21 -2.96
CA VAL A 78 6.04 15.17 -3.61
C VAL A 78 4.57 15.57 -3.67
N ALA A 79 4.04 16.12 -2.58
CA ALA A 79 2.67 16.61 -2.53
C ALA A 79 2.45 17.74 -3.55
N ASP A 80 3.36 18.71 -3.61
CA ASP A 80 3.31 19.82 -4.57
C ASP A 80 3.36 19.30 -6.00
N ARG A 81 4.30 18.39 -6.31
CA ARG A 81 4.42 17.75 -7.63
C ARG A 81 3.12 17.07 -8.05
N ILE A 82 2.51 16.27 -7.16
CA ILE A 82 1.26 15.54 -7.47
C ILE A 82 0.10 16.53 -7.65
N SER A 83 0.00 17.55 -6.80
CA SER A 83 -1.08 18.55 -6.87
C SER A 83 -1.00 19.46 -8.10
N GLY A 84 0.19 19.61 -8.68
CA GLY A 84 0.43 20.38 -9.89
C GLY A 84 0.14 19.65 -11.20
N LEU A 85 -0.18 18.34 -11.15
CA LEU A 85 -0.52 17.56 -12.34
C LEU A 85 -1.87 17.96 -12.91
N SER A 86 -2.01 17.89 -14.23
CA SER A 86 -3.28 18.14 -14.90
C SER A 86 -4.30 17.04 -14.56
N GLN A 87 -5.60 17.35 -14.67
CA GLN A 87 -6.63 16.34 -14.45
C GLN A 87 -6.46 15.14 -15.39
N GLY A 88 -6.31 13.94 -14.81
CA GLY A 88 -6.11 12.69 -15.57
C GLY A 88 -4.66 12.42 -15.99
N GLU A 89 -3.73 13.33 -15.68
CA GLU A 89 -2.30 13.09 -15.85
C GLU A 89 -1.80 12.11 -14.77
N PRO A 90 -1.23 10.95 -15.14
CA PRO A 90 -0.73 9.98 -14.17
C PRO A 90 0.50 10.47 -13.41
N VAL A 91 0.67 9.99 -12.18
CA VAL A 91 1.92 10.19 -11.42
C VAL A 91 2.97 9.21 -11.93
N GLU A 92 4.08 9.72 -12.46
CA GLU A 92 5.23 8.89 -12.84
C GLU A 92 5.94 8.33 -11.60
N VAL A 93 6.00 7.00 -11.49
CA VAL A 93 6.57 6.27 -10.35
C VAL A 93 7.48 5.14 -10.82
N LYS A 94 8.51 4.85 -10.02
CA LYS A 94 9.25 3.59 -10.05
C LYS A 94 8.44 2.55 -9.28
N ARG A 95 8.00 1.50 -9.98
CA ARG A 95 7.34 0.34 -9.38
C ARG A 95 8.41 -0.67 -8.94
N LEU A 96 8.46 -0.97 -7.66
CA LEU A 96 9.26 -2.05 -7.11
C LEU A 96 8.32 -3.15 -6.63
N HIS A 97 8.56 -4.37 -7.11
CA HIS A 97 7.86 -5.55 -6.66
C HIS A 97 8.82 -6.44 -5.87
N VAL A 98 8.38 -6.92 -4.71
CA VAL A 98 9.11 -7.86 -3.86
C VAL A 98 8.17 -8.91 -3.31
N GLU A 99 8.72 -10.09 -3.05
CA GLU A 99 8.08 -11.14 -2.28
C GLU A 99 8.61 -11.09 -0.85
N MET A 100 7.73 -11.13 0.15
CA MET A 100 8.15 -11.20 1.56
C MET A 100 7.16 -12.01 2.40
N GLY A 101 7.56 -12.39 3.61
CA GLY A 101 6.65 -13.04 4.55
C GLY A 101 5.54 -12.07 4.98
N LEU A 102 4.33 -12.59 5.19
CA LEU A 102 3.20 -11.77 5.63
C LEU A 102 3.46 -11.09 6.98
N VAL A 103 4.17 -11.79 7.88
CA VAL A 103 4.58 -11.23 9.18
C VAL A 103 5.58 -10.10 9.00
N ASP A 104 6.54 -10.24 8.06
CA ASP A 104 7.53 -9.20 7.78
C ASP A 104 6.87 -7.95 7.18
N PHE A 105 5.89 -8.14 6.29
CA PHE A 105 5.08 -7.03 5.77
C PHE A 105 4.38 -6.27 6.90
N PHE A 106 3.69 -6.98 7.80
CA PHE A 106 2.99 -6.32 8.91
C PHE A 106 3.94 -5.65 9.90
N ALA A 107 5.19 -6.12 10.03
CA ALA A 107 6.19 -5.50 10.88
C ALA A 107 6.60 -4.09 10.42
N LEU A 108 6.36 -3.73 9.15
CA LEU A 108 6.64 -2.39 8.61
C LEU A 108 5.66 -1.32 9.14
N PHE A 109 4.56 -1.73 9.77
CA PHE A 109 3.49 -0.85 10.20
C PHE A 109 3.16 -1.06 11.68
N LYS A 110 2.53 -0.07 12.31
CA LYS A 110 1.85 -0.26 13.60
C LYS A 110 0.36 0.03 13.43
N ARG A 111 -0.49 -0.66 14.22
CA ARG A 111 -1.96 -0.50 14.19
C ARG A 111 -2.55 -0.68 12.77
N PHE A 112 -2.08 -1.70 12.05
CA PHE A 112 -2.62 -2.04 10.74
C PHE A 112 -4.06 -2.57 10.89
N ASN A 113 -5.01 -1.93 10.23
CA ASN A 113 -6.43 -2.27 10.28
C ASN A 113 -7.00 -2.38 8.86
N VAL A 114 -7.83 -3.41 8.65
CA VAL A 114 -8.54 -3.63 7.40
C VAL A 114 -10.01 -3.88 7.72
N THR A 115 -10.88 -3.27 6.93
CA THR A 115 -12.30 -3.56 6.93
C THR A 115 -12.69 -4.13 5.57
N LEU A 116 -13.52 -5.16 5.57
CA LEU A 116 -14.08 -5.75 4.36
C LEU A 116 -15.57 -6.00 4.59
N THR A 117 -16.39 -5.64 3.62
CA THR A 117 -17.82 -5.93 3.62
C THR A 117 -18.27 -6.30 2.21
N SER A 118 -19.19 -7.26 2.11
CA SER A 118 -19.93 -7.56 0.88
C SER A 118 -21.15 -6.64 0.69
N LEU A 119 -21.49 -5.85 1.71
CA LEU A 119 -22.62 -4.93 1.71
C LEU A 119 -22.11 -3.49 1.61
N GLU A 120 -22.46 -2.80 0.53
CA GLU A 120 -22.08 -1.40 0.30
C GLU A 120 -22.53 -0.49 1.46
N GLY A 121 -23.75 -0.69 1.97
CA GLY A 121 -24.32 0.11 3.07
C GLY A 121 -23.62 -0.03 4.43
N MET A 122 -22.67 -0.96 4.58
CA MET A 122 -21.84 -1.10 5.79
C MET A 122 -20.52 -0.33 5.71
N GLN A 123 -20.10 0.14 4.54
CA GLN A 123 -18.85 0.88 4.41
C GLN A 123 -18.92 2.20 5.19
N GLY A 124 -18.02 2.38 6.16
CA GLY A 124 -17.96 3.59 7.00
C GLY A 124 -19.15 3.76 7.96
N ARG A 125 -19.98 2.74 8.15
CA ARG A 125 -21.16 2.81 9.03
C ARG A 125 -20.82 2.47 10.48
N ASP A 126 -21.33 3.27 11.39
CA ASP A 126 -21.30 2.97 12.83
C ASP A 126 -22.16 1.74 13.16
N TYR A 127 -21.65 0.86 14.02
CA TYR A 127 -22.39 -0.28 14.56
C TYR A 127 -22.32 -0.30 16.08
N ARG A 128 -23.29 -0.96 16.72
CA ARG A 128 -23.28 -1.25 18.16
C ARG A 128 -23.18 -2.76 18.35
N TYR A 129 -22.41 -3.19 19.34
CA TYR A 129 -22.26 -4.58 19.74
C TYR A 129 -22.69 -4.74 21.20
N THR A 130 -23.02 -5.97 21.60
CA THR A 130 -23.32 -6.37 22.98
C THR A 130 -22.29 -7.36 23.48
#